data_AF-A0A3C2BPT1-F1
#
_entry.id   AF-A0A3C2BPT1-F1
#
_cell.length_a   1.000
_cell.length_b   1.000
_cell.length_c   1.000
_cell.angle_alpha   90.00
_cell.angle_beta   90.00
_cell.angle_gamma   90.00
#
_symmetry.space_group_name_H-M   'P 1'
#
loop_
_entity.id
_entity.type
_entity.pdbx_description
1 polymer ?
#
loop_
_entity_poly.entity_id
_entity_poly.type
_entity_poly.pdbx_seq_one_letter_code
_entity_poly.pdbx_strand_id
1 'polypeptide(L)'
;PPPRRSALGEEDPVKMAIGALHHGRAVLKTAVADGGITDESWVAGLRGWFESFVEGLASGPPALRAEQLAALARAGVVSFVGPDPRFSVDRRSGRFTATSPWVNGPPVAAKTMVEALAPANRVSVNDSPLLEQLLADGMVRPRLMMTAEGAPVQATGLDVTPHPYRPVAANGSVTDGLYVLGLQLSATQWGTAIAAEALQTGGPTYPSAQRTLRDADEIAQAILGR
;
A
#
# COMPACT_ATOMS: atom_id res chain seq x y z
N PRO A 1 4.25 -28.41 -0.28
CA PRO A 1 4.38 -27.51 -1.45
C PRO A 1 3.04 -26.86 -1.83
N PRO A 2 3.00 -25.52 -1.99
CA PRO A 2 1.79 -24.74 -2.24
C PRO A 2 0.88 -25.18 -3.42
N PRO A 3 1.36 -25.83 -4.50
CA PRO A 3 0.47 -26.27 -5.60
C PRO A 3 -0.57 -27.32 -5.17
N ARG A 4 -0.30 -28.14 -4.15
CA ARG A 4 -1.24 -29.20 -3.69
C ARG A 4 -2.45 -28.67 -2.93
N ARG A 5 -2.35 -27.46 -2.36
CA ARG A 5 -3.42 -26.85 -1.55
C ARG A 5 -4.47 -26.14 -2.40
N SER A 6 -4.06 -25.58 -3.54
CA SER A 6 -4.98 -24.88 -4.46
C SER A 6 -6.14 -25.77 -4.95
N ALA A 7 -5.88 -27.07 -5.12
CA ALA A 7 -6.84 -28.07 -5.60
C ALA A 7 -7.95 -28.44 -4.59
N LEU A 8 -7.75 -28.19 -3.29
CA LEU A 8 -8.72 -28.54 -2.24
C LEU A 8 -9.88 -27.52 -2.12
N GLY A 9 -9.82 -26.38 -2.84
CA GLY A 9 -10.96 -25.47 -2.88
C GLY A 9 -11.39 -24.96 -1.50
N GLU A 10 -12.69 -24.96 -1.25
CA GLU A 10 -13.29 -24.52 0.02
C GLU A 10 -13.01 -25.48 1.19
N GLU A 11 -12.48 -26.69 0.91
CA GLU A 11 -12.10 -27.66 1.94
C GLU A 11 -10.72 -27.37 2.55
N ASP A 12 -9.95 -26.42 1.99
CA ASP A 12 -8.69 -25.97 2.58
C ASP A 12 -8.94 -24.81 3.57
N PRO A 13 -8.78 -25.02 4.89
CA PRO A 13 -8.98 -23.97 5.88
C PRO A 13 -8.04 -22.77 5.68
N VAL A 14 -6.87 -22.96 5.09
CA VAL A 14 -5.95 -21.86 4.76
C VAL A 14 -6.48 -21.04 3.58
N LYS A 15 -7.04 -21.69 2.56
CA LYS A 15 -7.64 -21.00 1.41
C LYS A 15 -8.89 -20.22 1.84
N MET A 16 -9.70 -20.80 2.72
CA MET A 16 -10.85 -20.12 3.31
C MET A 16 -10.43 -18.93 4.18
N ALA A 17 -9.37 -19.07 4.99
CA ALA A 17 -8.84 -17.96 5.77
C ALA A 17 -8.34 -16.81 4.87
N ILE A 18 -7.60 -17.11 3.79
CA ILE A 18 -7.16 -16.10 2.82
C ILE A 18 -8.37 -15.42 2.15
N GLY A 19 -9.38 -16.20 1.76
CA GLY A 19 -10.62 -15.67 1.19
C GLY A 19 -11.38 -14.75 2.14
N ALA A 20 -11.45 -15.11 3.43
CA ALA A 20 -12.04 -14.27 4.47
C ALA A 20 -11.26 -12.97 4.68
N LEU A 21 -9.92 -13.04 4.72
CA LEU A 21 -9.07 -11.85 4.79
C LEU A 21 -9.29 -10.94 3.57
N HIS A 22 -9.37 -11.51 2.37
CA HIS A 22 -9.65 -10.75 1.15
C HIS A 22 -10.99 -10.01 1.22
N HIS A 23 -12.06 -10.67 1.67
CA HIS A 23 -13.36 -10.02 1.88
C HIS A 23 -13.31 -8.95 2.97
N GLY A 24 -12.59 -9.23 4.06
CA GLY A 24 -12.36 -8.26 5.14
C GLY A 24 -11.72 -6.97 4.64
N ARG A 25 -10.78 -7.04 3.68
CA ARG A 25 -10.20 -5.84 3.05
C ARG A 25 -11.26 -4.99 2.37
N ALA A 26 -12.18 -5.61 1.63
CA ALA A 26 -13.20 -4.86 0.90
C ALA A 26 -14.12 -4.07 1.84
N VAL A 27 -14.48 -4.68 2.98
CA VAL A 27 -15.24 -4.03 4.06
C VAL A 27 -14.45 -2.90 4.71
N LEU A 28 -13.18 -3.16 5.07
CA LEU A 28 -12.30 -2.17 5.68
C LEU A 28 -12.05 -0.97 4.77
N LYS A 29 -11.87 -1.17 3.46
CA LYS A 29 -11.74 -0.08 2.48
C LYS A 29 -12.94 0.86 2.50
N THR A 30 -14.15 0.31 2.63
CA THR A 30 -15.39 1.10 2.76
C THR A 30 -15.41 1.85 4.08
N ALA A 31 -15.18 1.16 5.20
CA ALA A 31 -15.17 1.77 6.53
C ALA A 31 -14.14 2.92 6.62
N VAL A 32 -12.96 2.72 6.04
CA VAL A 32 -11.91 3.75 5.90
C VAL A 32 -12.43 4.97 5.15
N ALA A 33 -12.90 4.77 3.91
CA ALA A 33 -13.26 5.87 3.02
C ALA A 33 -14.46 6.68 3.53
N ASP A 34 -15.33 6.05 4.32
CA ASP A 34 -16.52 6.66 4.91
C ASP A 34 -16.26 7.22 6.33
N GLY A 35 -15.00 7.25 6.79
CA GLY A 35 -14.62 7.84 8.09
C GLY A 35 -14.98 7.00 9.31
N GLY A 36 -15.22 5.69 9.13
CA GLY A 36 -15.63 4.75 10.16
C GLY A 36 -14.51 4.21 11.06
N ILE A 37 -13.27 4.68 10.91
CA ILE A 37 -12.15 4.33 11.80
C ILE A 37 -11.43 5.57 12.32
N THR A 38 -10.85 5.45 13.52
CA THR A 38 -10.04 6.52 14.14
C THR A 38 -8.64 6.59 13.55
N ASP A 39 -7.98 7.74 13.70
CA ASP A 39 -6.54 7.90 13.37
C ASP A 39 -5.68 6.83 14.09
N GLU A 40 -5.99 6.54 15.35
CA GLU A 40 -5.30 5.50 16.11
C GLU A 40 -5.46 4.12 15.47
N SER A 41 -6.69 3.74 15.09
CA SER A 41 -6.98 2.47 14.41
C SER A 41 -6.30 2.40 13.05
N TRP A 42 -6.19 3.54 12.36
CA TRP A 42 -5.46 3.64 11.11
C TRP A 42 -3.96 3.38 11.30
N VAL A 43 -3.33 4.12 12.21
CA VAL A 43 -1.87 4.10 12.39
C VAL A 43 -1.42 2.78 13.00
N ALA A 44 -2.01 2.35 14.11
CA ALA A 44 -1.59 1.16 14.83
C ALA A 44 -2.15 -0.14 14.23
N GLY A 45 -3.44 -0.13 13.83
CA GLY A 45 -4.12 -1.31 13.33
C GLY A 45 -3.89 -1.55 11.84
N LEU A 46 -4.47 -0.67 11.02
CA LEU A 46 -4.49 -0.85 9.57
C LEU A 46 -3.08 -0.81 8.96
N ARG A 47 -2.35 0.29 9.17
CA ARG A 47 -1.00 0.50 8.64
C ARG A 47 0.07 -0.22 9.45
N GLY A 48 -0.13 -0.37 10.75
CA GLY A 48 0.88 -0.93 11.66
C GLY A 48 1.15 -2.42 11.43
N TRP A 49 0.10 -3.21 11.15
CA TRP A 49 0.30 -4.66 10.93
C TRP A 49 -0.65 -5.28 9.91
N PHE A 50 -1.91 -4.82 9.83
CA PHE A 50 -2.94 -5.52 9.05
C PHE A 50 -2.66 -5.48 7.54
N GLU A 51 -2.29 -4.32 7.00
CA GLU A 51 -2.00 -4.17 5.57
C GLU A 51 -0.88 -5.11 5.12
N SER A 52 0.29 -5.05 5.78
CA SER A 52 1.43 -5.93 5.47
C SER A 52 1.09 -7.41 5.60
N PHE A 53 0.32 -7.78 6.63
CA PHE A 53 -0.10 -9.17 6.85
C PHE A 53 -1.03 -9.67 5.73
N VAL A 54 -2.03 -8.87 5.36
CA VAL A 54 -3.08 -9.30 4.44
C VAL A 54 -2.66 -9.15 2.98
N GLU A 55 -1.91 -8.11 2.60
CA GLU A 55 -1.47 -7.95 1.21
C GLU A 55 -0.57 -9.11 0.74
N GLY A 56 0.35 -9.56 1.61
CA GLY A 56 1.19 -10.71 1.33
C GLY A 56 0.40 -12.01 1.16
N LEU A 57 -0.62 -12.23 2.00
CA LEU A 57 -1.43 -13.46 1.98
C LEU A 57 -2.50 -13.47 0.88
N ALA A 58 -3.16 -12.33 0.65
CA ALA A 58 -4.34 -12.25 -0.20
C ALA A 58 -4.03 -11.94 -1.67
N SER A 59 -2.91 -11.26 -1.97
CA SER A 59 -2.52 -11.00 -3.35
C SER A 59 -1.67 -12.14 -3.92
N GLY A 60 -0.79 -12.71 -3.10
CA GLY A 60 0.22 -13.70 -3.52
C GLY A 60 1.17 -13.17 -4.61
N PRO A 61 2.38 -13.75 -4.74
CA PRO A 61 3.19 -13.49 -5.93
C PRO A 61 2.49 -14.09 -7.16
N PRO A 62 2.61 -13.48 -8.36
CA PRO A 62 2.09 -14.06 -9.59
C PRO A 62 2.60 -15.50 -9.76
N ALA A 63 1.69 -16.47 -9.94
CA ALA A 63 2.02 -17.90 -9.89
C ALA A 63 3.19 -18.29 -10.80
N LEU A 64 3.22 -17.75 -12.03
CA LEU A 64 4.31 -17.96 -12.98
C LEU A 64 5.66 -17.46 -12.43
N ARG A 65 5.69 -16.29 -11.79
CA ARG A 65 6.91 -15.71 -11.20
C ARG A 65 7.41 -16.54 -10.02
N ALA A 66 6.49 -17.07 -9.21
CA ALA A 66 6.84 -17.96 -8.11
C ALA A 66 7.49 -19.27 -8.61
N GLU A 67 6.93 -19.87 -9.67
CA GLU A 67 7.50 -21.07 -10.28
C GLU A 67 8.87 -20.81 -10.94
N GLN A 68 9.03 -19.69 -11.62
CA GLN A 68 10.31 -19.26 -12.19
C GLN A 68 11.38 -19.07 -11.10
N LEU A 69 11.06 -18.36 -10.02
CA LEU A 69 11.95 -18.17 -8.88
C LEU A 69 12.34 -19.51 -8.24
N ALA A 70 11.38 -20.42 -8.09
CA ALA A 70 11.64 -21.76 -7.57
C ALA A 70 12.54 -22.59 -8.50
N ALA A 71 12.39 -22.47 -9.82
CA ALA A 71 13.27 -23.12 -10.80
C ALA A 71 14.71 -22.58 -10.73
N LEU A 72 14.88 -21.26 -10.64
CA LEU A 72 16.18 -20.62 -10.47
C LEU A 72 16.85 -21.02 -9.15
N ALA A 73 16.08 -21.15 -8.07
CA ALA A 73 16.57 -21.63 -6.79
C ALA A 73 17.04 -23.10 -6.87
N ARG A 74 16.26 -23.98 -7.53
CA ARG A 74 16.67 -25.38 -7.75
C ARG A 74 17.91 -25.50 -8.64
N ALA A 75 18.09 -24.59 -9.60
CA ALA A 75 19.27 -24.54 -10.46
C ALA A 75 20.50 -23.92 -9.77
N GLY A 76 20.37 -23.45 -8.52
CA GLY A 76 21.46 -22.80 -7.77
C GLY A 76 21.81 -21.39 -8.24
N VAL A 77 21.01 -20.80 -9.13
CA VAL A 77 21.19 -19.41 -9.62
C VAL A 77 20.73 -18.40 -8.57
N VAL A 78 19.68 -18.74 -7.81
CA VAL A 78 19.15 -17.93 -6.70
C VAL A 78 19.31 -18.69 -5.39
N SER A 79 19.69 -17.98 -4.33
CA SER A 79 19.68 -18.49 -2.96
C SER A 79 18.96 -17.50 -2.05
N PHE A 80 18.40 -18.00 -0.96
CA PHE A 80 17.64 -17.20 0.00
C PHE A 80 18.46 -17.02 1.28
N VAL A 81 18.59 -15.77 1.73
CA VAL A 81 19.30 -15.43 2.98
C VAL A 81 18.57 -16.00 4.20
N GLY A 82 17.23 -16.02 4.15
CA GLY A 82 16.34 -16.43 5.23
C GLY A 82 15.31 -15.33 5.58
N PRO A 83 14.36 -15.64 6.47
CA PRO A 83 13.36 -14.67 6.94
C PRO A 83 14.00 -13.46 7.67
N ASP A 84 13.33 -12.30 7.64
CA ASP A 84 13.83 -11.06 8.27
C ASP A 84 15.30 -10.72 7.89
N PRO A 85 15.62 -10.65 6.59
CA PRO A 85 17.00 -10.38 6.16
C PRO A 85 17.43 -8.98 6.60
N ARG A 86 18.56 -8.90 7.27
CA ARG A 86 19.24 -7.67 7.68
C ARG A 86 20.38 -7.39 6.73
N PHE A 87 20.39 -6.19 6.16
CA PHE A 87 21.40 -5.74 5.20
C PHE A 87 22.35 -4.73 5.84
N SER A 88 23.62 -4.75 5.45
CA SER A 88 24.63 -3.78 5.90
C SER A 88 25.69 -3.56 4.81
N VAL A 89 26.55 -2.56 5.02
CA VAL A 89 27.68 -2.25 4.15
C VAL A 89 28.97 -2.42 4.95
N ASP A 90 29.78 -3.41 4.59
CA ASP A 90 31.15 -3.53 5.08
C ASP A 90 32.03 -2.52 4.31
N ARG A 91 32.28 -1.38 4.95
CA ARG A 91 33.09 -0.29 4.38
C ARG A 91 34.56 -0.69 4.14
N ARG A 92 35.09 -1.65 4.90
CA ARG A 92 36.49 -2.09 4.74
C ARG A 92 36.66 -2.92 3.48
N SER A 93 35.70 -3.78 3.16
CA SER A 93 35.73 -4.60 1.94
C SER A 93 34.99 -4.00 0.76
N GLY A 94 34.25 -2.90 0.95
CA GLY A 94 33.43 -2.25 -0.07
C GLY A 94 32.29 -3.13 -0.56
N ARG A 95 31.72 -3.96 0.32
CA ARG A 95 30.69 -4.96 -0.03
C ARG A 95 29.42 -4.78 0.79
N PHE A 96 28.30 -5.16 0.20
CA PHE A 96 27.05 -5.37 0.90
C PHE A 96 27.08 -6.72 1.59
N THR A 97 26.53 -6.80 2.79
CA THR A 97 26.36 -8.05 3.54
C THR A 97 24.90 -8.25 3.90
N ALA A 98 24.42 -9.50 3.89
CA ALA A 98 23.09 -9.85 4.37
C ALA A 98 23.13 -11.06 5.32
N THR A 99 22.29 -11.02 6.35
CA THR A 99 22.13 -12.08 7.35
C THR A 99 20.66 -12.25 7.68
N SER A 100 20.23 -13.42 8.11
CA SER A 100 18.88 -13.63 8.67
C SER A 100 19.02 -14.19 10.08
N PRO A 101 18.34 -13.63 11.10
CA PRO A 101 18.41 -14.14 12.47
C PRO A 101 17.69 -15.49 12.64
N TRP A 102 16.90 -15.91 11.65
CA TRP A 102 16.10 -17.13 11.69
C TRP A 102 16.81 -18.37 11.14
N VAL A 103 18.03 -18.21 10.64
CA VAL A 103 18.83 -19.32 10.11
C VAL A 103 20.26 -19.21 10.62
N ASN A 104 20.86 -20.35 10.96
CA ASN A 104 22.27 -20.43 11.36
C ASN A 104 23.18 -20.49 10.13
N GLY A 105 23.04 -19.53 9.22
CA GLY A 105 23.85 -19.39 8.01
C GLY A 105 24.93 -18.32 8.18
N PRO A 106 26.10 -18.45 7.52
CA PRO A 106 27.08 -17.38 7.50
C PRO A 106 26.52 -16.15 6.76
N PRO A 107 26.98 -14.93 7.09
CA PRO A 107 26.65 -13.73 6.31
C PRO A 107 27.01 -13.91 4.84
N VAL A 108 26.10 -13.55 3.94
CA VAL A 108 26.40 -13.49 2.50
C VAL A 108 26.94 -12.11 2.15
N ALA A 109 27.90 -12.05 1.21
CA ALA A 109 28.50 -10.78 0.79
C ALA A 109 28.48 -10.62 -0.73
N ALA A 110 28.07 -9.44 -1.21
CA ALA A 110 27.96 -9.11 -2.62
C ALA A 110 28.57 -7.74 -2.93
N LYS A 111 29.05 -7.56 -4.16
CA LYS A 111 29.53 -6.26 -4.64
C LYS A 111 28.40 -5.31 -5.03
N THR A 112 27.22 -5.86 -5.29
CA THR A 112 26.06 -5.13 -5.79
C THR A 112 24.85 -5.54 -5.00
N MET A 113 24.03 -4.56 -4.61
CA MET A 113 22.73 -4.75 -4.01
C MET A 113 21.70 -4.07 -4.91
N VAL A 114 20.65 -4.80 -5.27
CA VAL A 114 19.51 -4.26 -6.02
C VAL A 114 18.33 -4.26 -5.08
N GLU A 115 17.83 -3.07 -4.74
CA GLU A 115 16.57 -2.90 -4.02
C GLU A 115 15.43 -2.84 -5.05
N ALA A 116 14.54 -3.83 -5.02
CA ALA A 116 13.41 -3.95 -5.93
C ALA A 116 12.06 -3.66 -5.23
N LEU A 117 12.10 -2.84 -4.17
CA LEU A 117 10.91 -2.41 -3.44
C LEU A 117 10.33 -1.16 -4.11
N ALA A 118 9.01 -1.14 -4.31
CA ALA A 118 8.33 0.11 -4.61
C ALA A 118 8.37 0.98 -3.34
N PRO A 119 8.81 2.24 -3.41
CA PRO A 119 8.83 3.11 -2.24
C PRO A 119 7.40 3.30 -1.71
N ALA A 120 7.26 3.37 -0.39
CA ALA A 120 5.98 3.66 0.23
C ALA A 120 5.48 5.04 -0.23
N ASN A 121 4.18 5.18 -0.52
CA ASN A 121 3.61 6.48 -0.85
C ASN A 121 3.76 7.45 0.33
N ARG A 122 4.43 8.56 0.10
CA ARG A 122 4.60 9.66 1.05
C ARG A 122 4.55 10.96 0.29
N VAL A 123 3.45 11.71 0.40
CA VAL A 123 3.33 13.01 -0.28
C VAL A 123 4.45 13.99 0.07
N SER A 124 5.02 13.92 1.27
CA SER A 124 6.14 14.77 1.69
C SER A 124 7.50 14.33 1.16
N VAL A 125 7.61 13.13 0.58
CA VAL A 125 8.85 12.57 0.01
C VAL A 125 8.52 12.07 -1.39
N ASN A 126 8.59 12.97 -2.36
CA ASN A 126 8.20 12.72 -3.74
C ASN A 126 9.12 13.50 -4.69
N ASP A 127 9.30 13.00 -5.92
CA ASP A 127 10.10 13.65 -6.97
C ASP A 127 9.21 14.31 -8.04
N SER A 128 7.96 14.64 -7.72
CA SER A 128 7.02 15.29 -8.64
C SER A 128 7.16 16.80 -8.52
N PRO A 129 7.67 17.51 -9.56
CA PRO A 129 7.86 18.95 -9.47
C PRO A 129 6.58 19.72 -9.14
N LEU A 130 5.42 19.20 -9.59
CA LEU A 130 4.12 19.78 -9.27
C LEU A 130 3.80 19.66 -7.78
N LEU A 131 3.98 18.47 -7.19
CA LEU A 131 3.62 18.24 -5.79
C LEU A 131 4.60 18.93 -4.85
N GLU A 132 5.90 18.93 -5.19
CA GLU A 132 6.92 19.72 -4.51
C GLU A 132 6.55 21.21 -4.47
N GLN A 133 6.18 21.80 -5.62
CA GLN A 133 5.80 23.21 -5.70
C GLN A 133 4.53 23.50 -4.91
N LEU A 134 3.49 22.65 -5.03
CA LEU A 134 2.24 22.83 -4.27
C LEU A 134 2.45 22.76 -2.75
N LEU A 135 3.36 21.91 -2.28
CA LEU A 135 3.74 21.83 -0.87
C LEU A 135 4.56 23.05 -0.44
N ALA A 136 5.54 23.46 -1.25
CA ALA A 136 6.38 24.63 -0.99
C ALA A 136 5.58 25.94 -0.92
N ASP A 137 4.61 26.10 -1.82
CA ASP A 137 3.70 27.25 -1.84
C ASP A 137 2.61 27.17 -0.77
N GLY A 138 2.53 26.05 -0.03
CA GLY A 138 1.53 25.81 1.00
C GLY A 138 0.11 25.65 0.44
N MET A 139 -0.05 25.39 -0.86
CA MET A 139 -1.34 25.17 -1.51
C MET A 139 -1.98 23.84 -1.10
N VAL A 140 -1.18 22.87 -0.65
CA VAL A 140 -1.62 21.59 -0.10
C VAL A 140 -0.81 21.25 1.15
N ARG A 141 -1.29 20.32 1.98
CA ARG A 141 -0.52 19.77 3.12
C ARG A 141 -0.68 18.25 3.23
N PRO A 142 0.31 17.52 3.76
CA PRO A 142 0.12 16.14 4.18
C PRO A 142 -0.93 16.05 5.29
N ARG A 143 -1.74 14.99 5.29
CA ARG A 143 -2.64 14.72 6.42
C ARG A 143 -1.82 14.37 7.66
N LEU A 144 -2.19 14.95 8.79
CA LEU A 144 -1.68 14.53 10.09
C LEU A 144 -2.70 13.59 10.74
N MET A 145 -2.20 12.52 11.35
CA MET A 145 -2.97 11.57 12.15
C MET A 145 -2.37 11.45 13.54
N MET A 146 -3.20 11.19 14.55
CA MET A 146 -2.73 10.98 15.92
C MET A 146 -2.49 9.50 16.23
N THR A 147 -1.34 9.19 16.87
CA THR A 147 -1.09 7.86 17.44
C THR A 147 -1.90 7.67 18.73
N ALA A 148 -1.92 6.43 19.26
CA ALA A 148 -2.50 6.11 20.57
C ALA A 148 -1.90 6.96 21.70
N GLU A 149 -0.61 7.29 21.59
CA GLU A 149 0.13 8.12 22.53
C GLU A 149 -0.13 9.63 22.35
N GLY A 150 -0.99 10.01 21.40
CA GLY A 150 -1.31 11.40 21.07
C GLY A 150 -0.21 12.12 20.28
N ALA A 151 0.73 11.39 19.70
CA ALA A 151 1.77 11.97 18.86
C ALA A 151 1.27 12.17 17.42
N PRO A 152 1.45 13.34 16.80
CA PRO A 152 1.09 13.52 15.40
C PRO A 152 2.09 12.82 14.49
N VAL A 153 1.58 12.11 13.48
CA VAL A 153 2.37 11.50 12.41
C VAL A 153 1.85 11.96 11.05
N GLN A 154 2.75 12.17 10.09
CA GLN A 154 2.35 12.41 8.71
C GLN A 154 1.81 11.11 8.10
N ALA A 155 0.58 11.17 7.62
CA ALA A 155 0.00 10.10 6.83
C ALA A 155 0.59 10.08 5.41
N THR A 156 0.21 9.06 4.64
CA THR A 156 0.78 8.79 3.31
C THR A 156 0.30 9.76 2.22
N GLY A 157 -0.90 10.34 2.39
CA GLY A 157 -1.58 11.20 1.42
C GLY A 157 -1.81 12.65 1.89
N LEU A 158 -2.43 13.44 1.01
CA LEU A 158 -2.79 14.82 1.28
C LEU A 158 -3.96 14.93 2.26
N ASP A 159 -4.02 16.03 2.99
CA ASP A 159 -5.22 16.42 3.72
C ASP A 159 -6.23 17.01 2.76
N VAL A 160 -7.46 16.51 2.82
CA VAL A 160 -8.54 16.88 1.91
C VAL A 160 -9.83 17.12 2.68
N THR A 161 -10.71 17.94 2.12
CA THR A 161 -12.11 17.99 2.55
C THR A 161 -12.79 16.66 2.27
N PRO A 162 -13.97 16.38 2.87
CA PRO A 162 -14.86 15.35 2.36
C PRO A 162 -15.14 15.54 0.85
N HIS A 163 -15.68 14.50 0.21
CA HIS A 163 -16.05 14.47 -1.20
C HIS A 163 -16.61 15.83 -1.70
N PRO A 164 -16.11 16.38 -2.82
CA PRO A 164 -15.27 15.74 -3.84
C PRO A 164 -13.74 15.87 -3.62
N TYR A 165 -13.26 15.84 -2.37
CA TYR A 165 -11.83 15.72 -2.02
C TYR A 165 -10.94 16.85 -2.52
N ARG A 166 -11.23 18.07 -2.09
CA ARG A 166 -10.39 19.24 -2.36
C ARG A 166 -9.25 19.29 -1.35
N PRO A 167 -8.00 19.57 -1.75
CA PRO A 167 -6.90 19.62 -0.81
C PRO A 167 -7.01 20.83 0.11
N VAL A 168 -6.57 20.63 1.34
CA VAL A 168 -6.45 21.66 2.36
C VAL A 168 -5.04 22.25 2.30
N ALA A 169 -4.96 23.57 2.20
CA ALA A 169 -3.71 24.32 2.22
C ALA A 169 -3.08 24.36 3.62
N ALA A 170 -1.81 24.74 3.71
CA ALA A 170 -1.09 24.85 4.98
C ALA A 170 -1.78 25.83 5.96
N ASN A 171 -2.39 26.89 5.42
CA ASN A 171 -3.18 27.88 6.18
C ASN A 171 -4.62 27.43 6.50
N GLY A 172 -5.03 26.23 6.10
CA GLY A 172 -6.37 25.68 6.30
C GLY A 172 -7.40 26.09 5.23
N SER A 173 -7.03 26.93 4.26
CA SER A 173 -7.90 27.30 3.14
C SER A 173 -8.08 26.15 2.15
N VAL A 174 -9.14 26.22 1.34
CA VAL A 174 -9.44 25.25 0.29
C VAL A 174 -9.50 26.01 -1.03
N THR A 175 -8.73 25.56 -2.02
CA THR A 175 -8.68 26.18 -3.35
C THR A 175 -9.84 25.69 -4.21
N ASP A 176 -10.55 26.62 -4.85
CA ASP A 176 -11.58 26.26 -5.80
C ASP A 176 -11.02 25.68 -7.09
N GLY A 177 -11.66 24.62 -7.61
CA GLY A 177 -11.24 23.95 -8.84
C GLY A 177 -10.04 23.01 -8.69
N LEU A 178 -9.50 22.83 -7.48
CA LEU A 178 -8.44 21.86 -7.19
C LEU A 178 -8.99 20.65 -6.45
N TYR A 179 -8.71 19.46 -6.97
CA TYR A 179 -9.21 18.18 -6.45
C TYR A 179 -8.08 17.16 -6.39
N VAL A 180 -8.20 16.19 -5.47
CA VAL A 180 -7.23 15.10 -5.31
C VAL A 180 -7.91 13.78 -5.67
N LEU A 181 -7.23 12.95 -6.46
CA LEU A 181 -7.71 11.64 -6.88
C LEU A 181 -6.56 10.63 -6.86
N GLY A 182 -6.89 9.34 -6.69
CA GLY A 182 -5.94 8.24 -6.81
C GLY A 182 -4.97 8.18 -5.64
N LEU A 183 -3.68 7.94 -5.94
CA LEU A 183 -2.68 7.62 -4.92
C LEU A 183 -2.55 8.68 -3.83
N GLN A 184 -2.72 9.97 -4.17
CA GLN A 184 -2.56 11.05 -3.20
C GLN A 184 -3.73 11.19 -2.21
N LEU A 185 -4.82 10.43 -2.40
CA LEU A 185 -5.87 10.20 -1.41
C LEU A 185 -5.53 9.09 -0.41
N SER A 186 -4.32 8.54 -0.38
CA SER A 186 -3.98 7.39 0.47
C SER A 186 -4.09 7.63 1.98
N ALA A 187 -4.30 8.87 2.43
CA ALA A 187 -4.62 9.21 3.82
C ALA A 187 -6.13 9.17 4.12
N THR A 188 -6.98 9.10 3.10
CA THR A 188 -8.45 9.10 3.20
C THR A 188 -9.03 7.79 2.68
N GLN A 189 -8.41 7.18 1.68
CA GLN A 189 -8.83 5.93 1.08
C GLN A 189 -7.70 4.90 1.12
N TRP A 190 -8.04 3.64 1.44
CA TRP A 190 -7.06 2.56 1.48
C TRP A 190 -7.01 1.77 0.16
N GLY A 191 -5.79 1.52 -0.33
CA GLY A 191 -5.56 0.71 -1.53
C GLY A 191 -5.80 1.45 -2.85
N THR A 192 -5.47 2.74 -2.92
CA THR A 192 -5.66 3.61 -4.09
C THR A 192 -4.65 3.38 -5.22
N ALA A 193 -3.59 2.60 -5.00
CA ALA A 193 -2.56 2.30 -6.00
C ALA A 193 -3.06 1.46 -7.19
N ILE A 194 -4.12 0.66 -6.98
CA ILE A 194 -4.76 -0.20 -8.00
C ILE A 194 -6.27 -0.01 -7.87
N ALA A 195 -6.82 1.06 -8.44
CA ALA A 195 -8.17 1.51 -8.10
C ALA A 195 -9.10 1.83 -9.27
N ALA A 196 -8.70 1.54 -10.51
CA ALA A 196 -9.53 1.76 -11.69
C ALA A 196 -10.34 0.51 -12.09
N GLU A 197 -11.07 -0.09 -11.14
CA GLU A 197 -11.92 -1.25 -11.44
C GLU A 197 -13.36 -0.81 -11.76
N ALA A 198 -13.83 -1.15 -12.96
CA ALA A 198 -15.23 -1.04 -13.32
C ALA A 198 -16.01 -2.27 -12.84
N LEU A 199 -17.35 -2.17 -12.77
CA LEU A 199 -18.20 -3.31 -12.41
C LEU A 199 -17.90 -4.54 -13.30
N GLN A 200 -17.41 -5.62 -12.70
CA GLN A 200 -17.20 -6.87 -13.41
C GLN A 200 -18.51 -7.66 -13.53
N THR A 201 -18.88 -8.04 -14.76
CA THR A 201 -20.04 -8.90 -15.00
C THR A 201 -19.74 -10.34 -14.55
N GLY A 202 -20.57 -10.89 -13.65
CA GLY A 202 -20.46 -12.29 -13.20
C GLY A 202 -19.43 -12.54 -12.08
N GLY A 203 -18.84 -11.49 -11.52
CA GLY A 203 -17.93 -11.55 -10.37
C GLY A 203 -18.52 -10.94 -9.09
N PRO A 204 -17.83 -11.10 -7.95
CA PRO A 204 -18.21 -10.40 -6.72
C PRO A 204 -18.10 -8.89 -6.93
N THR A 205 -19.11 -8.14 -6.45
CA THR A 205 -19.14 -6.68 -6.59
C THR A 205 -18.70 -6.03 -5.28
N TYR A 206 -17.59 -5.29 -5.32
CA TYR A 206 -17.12 -4.50 -4.20
C TYR A 206 -17.30 -3.01 -4.49
N PRO A 207 -18.21 -2.30 -3.78
CA PRO A 207 -18.39 -0.86 -3.97
C PRO A 207 -17.09 -0.06 -3.81
N SER A 208 -16.19 -0.51 -2.93
CA SER A 208 -14.88 0.10 -2.71
C SER A 208 -13.93 -0.01 -3.90
N ALA A 209 -14.09 -1.01 -4.77
CA ALA A 209 -13.27 -1.16 -5.98
C ALA A 209 -13.62 -0.13 -7.08
N GLN A 210 -14.87 0.33 -7.10
CA GLN A 210 -15.38 1.30 -8.06
C GLN A 210 -15.19 2.76 -7.61
N ARG A 211 -14.64 2.98 -6.41
CA ARG A 211 -14.65 4.28 -5.76
C ARG A 211 -13.92 5.34 -6.57
N THR A 212 -12.74 5.06 -7.11
CA THR A 212 -12.00 6.03 -7.92
C THR A 212 -12.77 6.50 -9.16
N LEU A 213 -13.58 5.64 -9.77
CA LEU A 213 -14.45 6.05 -10.89
C LEU A 213 -15.60 6.96 -10.42
N ARG A 214 -16.17 6.69 -9.24
CA ARG A 214 -17.20 7.55 -8.63
C ARG A 214 -16.61 8.91 -8.22
N ASP A 215 -15.44 8.92 -7.59
CA ASP A 215 -14.74 10.16 -7.23
C ASP A 215 -14.47 11.01 -8.47
N ALA A 216 -14.04 10.38 -9.57
CA ALA A 216 -13.82 11.07 -10.84
C ALA A 216 -15.12 11.66 -11.41
N ASP A 217 -16.24 10.94 -11.32
CA ASP A 217 -17.55 11.45 -11.76
C ASP A 217 -18.03 12.62 -10.90
N GLU A 218 -17.91 12.52 -9.57
CA GLU A 218 -18.26 13.61 -8.65
C GLU A 218 -17.41 14.86 -8.87
N ILE A 219 -16.10 14.70 -9.11
CA ILE A 219 -15.22 15.80 -9.48
C ILE A 219 -15.66 16.42 -10.81
N ALA A 220 -16.01 15.59 -11.81
CA ALA A 220 -16.51 16.07 -13.09
C ALA A 220 -17.83 16.85 -12.95
N GLN A 221 -18.78 16.36 -12.16
CA GLN A 221 -20.03 17.06 -11.86
C GLN A 221 -19.77 18.41 -11.19
N ALA A 222 -18.88 18.43 -10.19
CA ALA A 222 -18.48 19.66 -9.49
C ALA A 222 -17.83 20.69 -10.44
N ILE A 223 -17.01 20.24 -11.39
CA ILE A 223 -16.39 21.10 -12.42
C ILE A 223 -17.45 21.63 -13.39
N LEU A 224 -18.43 20.81 -13.77
CA LEU A 224 -19.50 21.17 -14.70
C LEU A 224 -20.61 22.02 -14.05
N GLY A 225 -20.57 22.21 -12.73
CA GLY A 225 -21.60 22.92 -11.98
C GLY A 225 -22.95 22.20 -11.98
N ARG A 226 -22.93 20.86 -12.03
CA ARG A 226 -24.10 19.99 -12.03
C ARG A 226 -24.31 19.33 -10.68
#